data_AF-N1MRC7-F1
#
_entry.id   AF-N1MRC7-F1
#
_cell.length_a   1.000
_cell.length_b   1.000
_cell.length_c   1.000
_cell.angle_alpha   90.00
_cell.angle_beta   90.00
_cell.angle_gamma   90.00
#
_symmetry.space_group_name_H-M   'P 1'
#
loop_
_entity.id
_entity.type
_entity.pdbx_description
1 polymer ?
#
loop_
_entity_poly.entity_id
_entity_poly.type
_entity_poly.pdbx_seq_one_letter_code
_entity_poly.pdbx_strand_id
1 'polypeptide(L)'
;MSLIDRAAVSLLLIMTSTTSIAQASTADQSTPLGAAAEEKGLEEIVVTAQRRSENLQDVPIAIAAVSGKQLSVAGVNNLVDMRVLVPGLTVTNSVGYATTRLRGVGSGALGPGLEAPIALYVDGVYYAASNGNLTDFVSVSQIEVT
;
A
#
# COMPACT_ATOMS: atom_id res chain seq x y z
N MET A 1 18.73 18.38 -59.62
CA MET A 1 19.81 17.86 -60.50
C MET A 1 20.36 16.63 -59.82
N SER A 2 20.37 15.40 -60.33
CA SER A 2 20.26 14.81 -61.67
C SER A 2 20.03 13.31 -61.41
N LEU A 3 18.88 12.74 -61.79
CA LEU A 3 18.73 11.79 -62.90
C LEU A 3 19.56 10.48 -62.82
N ILE A 4 18.85 9.34 -63.02
CA ILE A 4 19.25 8.18 -63.88
C ILE A 4 20.28 7.22 -63.20
N ASP A 5 20.20 5.88 -63.18
CA ASP A 5 19.64 4.89 -64.12
C ASP A 5 19.59 3.45 -63.53
N ARG A 6 18.69 2.63 -64.09
CA ARG A 6 18.80 1.20 -64.51
C ARG A 6 19.33 0.13 -63.53
N ALA A 7 18.49 -0.84 -63.15
CA ALA A 7 18.16 -2.08 -63.88
C ALA A 7 19.21 -3.21 -63.73
N ALA A 8 18.87 -4.23 -62.94
CA ALA A 8 19.36 -5.61 -63.06
C ALA A 8 18.38 -6.50 -62.26
N VAL A 9 17.34 -7.05 -62.88
CA VAL A 9 17.32 -8.32 -63.63
C VAL A 9 17.11 -9.53 -62.70
N SER A 10 16.05 -10.23 -63.04
CA SER A 10 15.31 -11.30 -62.39
C SER A 10 16.02 -12.66 -62.35
N LEU A 11 15.71 -13.48 -61.34
CA LEU A 11 15.67 -14.96 -61.33
C LEU A 11 15.19 -15.37 -59.92
N LEU A 12 14.27 -16.31 -59.65
CA LEU A 12 13.67 -17.41 -60.39
C LEU A 12 12.38 -17.81 -59.63
N LEU A 13 11.29 -18.05 -60.37
CA LEU A 13 10.00 -18.54 -59.90
C LEU A 13 9.97 -20.08 -59.99
N ILE A 14 9.56 -20.78 -58.92
CA ILE A 14 9.05 -22.17 -58.97
C ILE A 14 7.91 -22.23 -57.93
N MET A 15 6.63 -22.09 -58.30
CA MET A 15 5.69 -23.16 -58.72
C MET A 15 5.67 -24.31 -57.68
N THR A 16 4.68 -24.52 -56.83
CA THR A 16 3.29 -24.97 -57.05
C THR A 16 2.72 -25.22 -55.62
N SER A 17 1.47 -24.96 -55.23
CA SER A 17 0.30 -25.81 -55.50
C SER A 17 -0.88 -25.33 -54.63
N THR A 18 -2.06 -25.29 -55.26
CA THR A 18 -3.39 -25.62 -54.73
C THR A 18 -4.04 -24.81 -53.60
N THR A 19 -5.05 -24.09 -54.05
CA THR A 19 -6.22 -23.45 -53.43
C THR A 19 -6.89 -24.26 -52.31
N SER A 20 -7.18 -23.61 -51.18
CA SER A 20 -8.41 -23.83 -50.41
C SER A 20 -8.65 -22.65 -49.47
N ILE A 21 -9.51 -21.71 -49.87
CA ILE A 21 -10.11 -20.76 -48.93
C ILE A 21 -11.59 -20.65 -49.29
N ALA A 22 -12.41 -21.42 -48.58
CA ALA A 22 -13.84 -21.17 -48.48
C ALA A 22 -14.34 -21.71 -47.13
N GLN A 23 -14.47 -20.84 -46.14
CA GLN A 23 -15.77 -20.64 -45.46
C GLN A 23 -15.71 -19.45 -44.50
N ALA A 24 -16.69 -18.58 -44.70
CA ALA A 24 -17.05 -17.51 -43.79
C ALA A 24 -17.65 -18.07 -42.50
N SER A 25 -17.35 -17.42 -41.38
CA SER A 25 -18.29 -17.17 -40.29
C SER A 25 -17.72 -16.06 -39.41
N THR A 26 -18.35 -14.89 -39.48
CA THR A 26 -18.27 -13.84 -38.46
C THR A 26 -18.71 -14.43 -37.13
N ALA A 27 -17.74 -14.87 -36.34
CA ALA A 27 -17.94 -15.22 -34.95
C ALA A 27 -18.13 -13.93 -34.16
N ASP A 28 -19.35 -13.78 -33.68
CA ASP A 28 -19.78 -12.93 -32.57
C ASP A 28 -18.74 -13.00 -31.42
N GLN A 29 -17.83 -12.03 -31.37
CA GLN A 29 -17.02 -11.77 -30.19
C GLN A 29 -17.82 -10.85 -29.27
N SER A 30 -18.85 -11.45 -28.65
CA SER A 30 -19.35 -11.00 -27.37
C SER A 30 -18.25 -11.27 -26.35
N THR A 31 -17.31 -10.31 -26.23
CA THR A 31 -16.39 -10.24 -25.09
C THR A 31 -17.26 -10.22 -23.83
N PRO A 32 -17.20 -11.24 -22.96
CA PRO A 32 -17.77 -11.10 -21.63
C PRO A 32 -16.90 -10.05 -20.97
N LEU A 33 -17.42 -8.82 -20.86
CA LEU A 33 -16.92 -7.86 -19.91
C LEU A 33 -17.21 -8.48 -18.55
N GLY A 34 -16.27 -9.30 -18.07
CA GLY A 34 -16.24 -9.77 -16.71
C GLY A 34 -16.18 -8.54 -15.84
N ALA A 35 -17.35 -8.04 -15.44
CA ALA A 35 -17.49 -7.21 -14.29
C ALA A 35 -16.84 -8.00 -13.16
N ALA A 36 -15.64 -7.59 -12.76
CA ALA A 36 -15.15 -7.91 -11.44
C ALA A 36 -16.24 -7.41 -10.50
N ALA A 37 -17.08 -8.33 -10.05
CA ALA A 37 -17.92 -8.09 -8.90
C ALA A 37 -16.92 -7.84 -7.77
N GLU A 38 -16.67 -6.56 -7.47
CA GLU A 38 -16.16 -6.18 -6.17
C GLU A 38 -17.11 -6.83 -5.18
N GLU A 39 -16.65 -7.91 -4.54
CA GLU A 39 -17.37 -8.56 -3.48
C GLU A 39 -17.65 -7.46 -2.44
N LYS A 40 -18.92 -7.06 -2.34
CA LYS A 40 -19.43 -6.25 -1.24
C LYS A 40 -19.50 -7.10 0.04
N GLY A 41 -18.42 -7.80 0.34
CA GLY A 41 -18.19 -8.52 1.58
C GLY A 41 -17.67 -7.57 2.66
N LEU A 42 -17.71 -8.03 3.90
CA LEU A 42 -17.03 -7.34 4.99
C LEU A 42 -15.52 -7.37 4.73
N GLU A 43 -14.87 -6.21 4.75
CA GLU A 43 -13.42 -6.10 4.61
C GLU A 43 -12.77 -6.70 5.86
N GLU A 44 -11.98 -7.76 5.66
CA GLU A 44 -11.23 -8.41 6.74
C GLU A 44 -9.98 -7.60 7.06
N ILE A 45 -9.92 -7.04 8.27
CA ILE A 45 -8.76 -6.30 8.76
C ILE A 45 -7.89 -7.27 9.54
N VAL A 46 -6.71 -7.57 9.02
CA VAL A 46 -5.72 -8.42 9.67
C VAL A 46 -4.75 -7.55 10.48
N VAL A 47 -4.55 -7.89 11.75
CA VAL A 47 -3.64 -7.19 12.65
C VAL A 47 -2.54 -8.09 13.17
N THR A 48 -1.44 -7.48 13.61
CA THR A 48 -0.24 -8.15 14.16
C THR A 48 0.06 -7.80 15.61
N ALA A 49 -0.83 -7.05 16.27
CA ALA A 49 -0.76 -6.62 17.67
C ALA A 49 -0.29 -7.69 18.70
N GLN A 50 -0.66 -8.96 18.52
CA GLN A 50 -0.26 -10.07 19.43
C GLN A 50 0.95 -10.86 18.92
N ARG A 51 1.77 -10.29 18.04
CA ARG A 51 2.85 -10.98 17.31
C ARG A 51 2.38 -12.19 16.48
N ARG A 52 1.08 -12.23 16.18
CA ARG A 52 0.45 -13.19 15.28
C ARG A 52 -0.53 -12.43 14.39
N SER A 53 -0.67 -12.91 13.15
CA SER A 53 -1.64 -12.39 12.19
C SER A 53 -3.03 -12.91 12.56
N GLU A 54 -3.97 -12.01 12.88
CA GLU A 54 -5.33 -12.37 13.31
C GLU A 54 -6.35 -11.33 12.83
N ASN A 55 -7.60 -11.73 12.61
CA ASN A 55 -8.67 -10.81 12.27
C ASN A 55 -8.95 -9.88 13.46
N LEU A 56 -9.07 -8.57 13.21
CA LEU A 56 -9.33 -7.55 14.22
C LEU A 56 -10.56 -7.89 15.10
N GLN A 57 -11.57 -8.55 14.55
CA GLN A 57 -12.80 -8.92 15.26
C GLN A 57 -12.60 -10.04 16.28
N ASP A 58 -11.56 -10.87 16.14
CA ASP A 58 -11.27 -12.01 17.02
C ASP A 58 -10.29 -11.66 18.15
N VAL A 59 -9.68 -10.48 18.09
CA VAL A 59 -8.66 -10.06 19.05
C VAL A 59 -9.29 -9.50 20.33
N PRO A 60 -9.04 -10.08 21.53
CA PRO A 60 -9.70 -9.67 22.77
C PRO A 60 -9.02 -8.46 23.44
N ILE A 61 -8.47 -7.53 22.66
CA ILE A 61 -7.87 -6.27 23.15
C ILE A 61 -8.32 -5.10 22.28
N ALA A 62 -8.34 -3.90 22.85
CA ALA A 62 -8.75 -2.70 22.14
C ALA A 62 -7.66 -2.25 21.15
N ILE A 63 -7.89 -2.47 19.86
CA ILE A 63 -6.98 -2.10 18.78
C ILE A 63 -7.65 -1.08 17.86
N ALA A 64 -6.93 -0.03 17.51
CA ALA A 64 -7.26 0.82 16.37
C ALA A 64 -6.35 0.44 15.20
N ALA A 65 -6.93 -0.07 14.12
CA ALA A 65 -6.23 -0.37 12.88
C ALA A 65 -6.63 0.65 11.82
N VAL A 66 -5.65 1.34 11.26
CA VAL A 66 -5.84 2.39 10.26
C VAL A 66 -5.09 2.01 8.99
N SER A 67 -5.80 1.87 7.87
CA SER A 67 -5.19 1.50 6.60
C SER A 67 -4.49 2.69 5.93
N GLY A 68 -3.50 2.43 5.08
CA GLY A 68 -2.81 3.46 4.30
C GLY A 68 -3.76 4.30 3.43
N LYS A 69 -4.85 3.69 2.95
CA LYS A 69 -5.92 4.40 2.23
C LYS A 69 -6.64 5.39 3.14
N GLN A 70 -6.95 5.01 4.38
CA GLN A 70 -7.58 5.90 5.36
C GLN A 70 -6.64 7.04 5.76
N LEU A 71 -5.35 6.75 5.98
CA LEU A 71 -4.32 7.78 6.24
C LEU A 71 -4.28 8.81 5.11
N SER A 72 -4.25 8.34 3.86
CA SER A 72 -4.23 9.21 2.67
C SER A 72 -5.47 10.07 2.55
N VAL A 73 -6.67 9.49 2.74
CA VAL A 73 -7.95 10.22 2.66
C VAL A 73 -8.07 11.26 3.78
N ALA A 74 -7.57 10.94 4.98
CA ALA A 74 -7.60 11.84 6.12
C ALA A 74 -6.48 12.90 6.11
N GLY A 75 -5.53 12.82 5.16
CA GLY A 75 -4.37 13.71 5.10
C GLY A 75 -3.40 13.53 6.28
N VAL A 76 -3.37 12.33 6.87
CA VAL A 76 -2.50 11.98 8.00
C VAL A 76 -1.18 11.47 7.45
N ASN A 77 -0.11 12.25 7.60
CA ASN A 77 1.20 11.95 7.00
C ASN A 77 2.27 11.54 8.02
N ASN A 78 1.99 11.67 9.32
CA ASN A 78 2.94 11.35 10.38
C ASN A 78 2.20 11.00 11.69
N LEU A 79 2.96 10.52 12.68
CA LEU A 79 2.42 10.10 13.99
C LEU A 79 1.74 11.23 14.79
N VAL A 80 2.07 12.51 14.56
CA VAL A 80 1.47 13.68 15.22
C VAL A 80 0.03 13.86 14.75
N ASP A 81 -0.24 13.58 13.47
CA ASP A 81 -1.56 13.73 12.86
C ASP A 81 -2.52 12.58 13.20
N MET A 82 -2.01 11.45 13.71
CA MET A 82 -2.81 10.27 14.08
C MET A 82 -3.88 10.53 15.13
N ARG A 83 -3.76 11.61 15.91
CA ARG A 83 -4.77 12.04 16.90
C ARG A 83 -6.18 12.21 16.30
N VAL A 84 -6.28 12.47 14.99
CA VAL A 84 -7.55 12.66 14.29
C VAL A 84 -8.27 11.33 14.07
N LEU A 85 -7.53 10.24 13.91
CA LEU A 85 -8.07 8.91 13.60
C LEU A 85 -8.10 7.97 14.81
N VAL A 86 -7.22 8.18 15.79
CA VAL A 86 -7.08 7.31 16.96
C VAL A 86 -7.41 8.09 18.23
N PRO A 87 -8.62 7.93 18.79
CA PRO A 87 -9.00 8.58 20.04
C PRO A 87 -8.09 8.19 21.20
N GLY A 88 -7.73 9.18 22.01
CA GLY A 88 -6.87 8.99 23.17
C GLY A 88 -5.38 8.86 22.82
N LEU A 89 -4.98 8.90 21.55
CA LEU A 89 -3.60 9.03 21.14
C LEU A 89 -3.23 10.51 20.96
N THR A 90 -2.18 10.93 21.63
CA THR A 90 -1.57 12.25 21.47
C THR A 90 -0.08 12.06 21.27
N VAL A 91 0.43 12.52 20.13
CA VAL A 91 1.87 12.61 19.87
C VAL A 91 2.23 14.09 19.73
N THR A 92 3.29 14.49 20.41
CA THR A 92 3.85 15.84 20.34
C THR A 92 5.35 15.76 20.15
N ASN A 93 5.93 16.73 19.43
CA ASN A 93 7.37 16.91 19.37
C ASN A 93 7.78 17.99 20.37
N SER A 94 8.75 17.69 21.24
CA SER A 94 9.29 18.63 22.21
C SER A 94 10.80 18.54 22.23
N VAL A 95 11.48 19.65 21.95
CA VAL A 95 12.96 19.76 21.97
C VAL A 95 13.64 18.65 21.14
N GLY A 96 13.05 18.30 19.99
CA GLY A 96 13.60 17.26 19.12
C GLY A 96 13.32 15.83 19.60
N TYR A 97 12.41 15.64 20.56
CA TYR A 97 11.96 14.34 21.03
C TYR A 97 10.45 14.14 20.80
N ALA A 98 10.04 12.96 20.35
CA ALA A 98 8.63 12.57 20.25
C ALA A 98 8.13 12.11 21.63
N THR A 99 7.05 12.74 22.09
CA THR A 99 6.31 12.37 23.30
C THR A 99 4.97 11.79 22.90
N THR A 100 4.79 10.49 23.16
CA THR A 100 3.54 9.78 22.89
C THR A 100 2.78 9.57 24.20
N ARG A 101 1.48 9.83 24.16
CA ARG A 101 0.53 9.51 25.23
C ARG A 101 -0.65 8.78 24.62
N LEU A 102 -1.00 7.62 25.17
CA LEU A 102 -2.12 6.80 24.73
C LEU A 102 -3.01 6.51 25.93
N ARG A 103 -4.28 6.90 25.85
CA ARG A 103 -5.30 6.67 26.90
C ARG A 103 -4.81 7.12 28.29
N GLY A 104 -4.10 8.24 28.35
CA GLY A 104 -3.54 8.82 29.59
C GLY A 104 -2.15 8.32 29.98
N VAL A 105 -1.69 7.19 29.42
CA VAL A 105 -0.35 6.64 29.68
C VAL A 105 0.67 7.36 28.80
N GLY A 106 1.73 7.91 29.37
CA GLY A 106 2.75 8.63 28.63
C GLY A 106 3.73 9.34 29.58
N SER A 107 4.96 9.55 29.14
CA SER A 107 6.01 10.22 29.93
C SER A 107 6.30 11.60 29.36
N GLY A 108 6.54 12.59 30.21
CA GLY A 108 7.06 13.90 29.80
C GLY A 108 8.58 14.01 29.89
N ALA A 109 9.27 12.92 30.27
CA ALA A 109 10.71 12.92 30.43
C ALA A 109 11.39 12.82 29.06
N LEU A 110 12.29 13.77 28.76
CA LEU A 110 12.98 13.90 27.48
C LEU A 110 14.48 13.83 27.72
N GLY A 111 15.20 13.06 26.91
CA GLY A 111 16.65 12.93 27.02
C GLY A 111 17.19 11.61 26.47
N PRO A 112 18.51 11.55 26.21
CA PRO A 112 19.17 10.34 25.73
C PRO A 112 19.09 9.23 26.79
N GLY A 113 18.80 8.00 26.34
CA GLY A 113 18.68 6.83 27.23
C GLY A 113 17.37 6.76 28.04
N LEU A 114 16.45 7.70 27.82
CA LEU A 114 15.10 7.61 28.38
C LEU A 114 14.19 6.88 27.39
N GLU A 115 13.63 5.77 27.85
CA GLU A 115 12.68 4.97 27.08
C GLU A 115 11.27 5.54 27.19
N ALA A 116 10.55 5.56 26.06
CA ALA A 116 9.14 5.92 26.05
C ALA A 116 8.31 4.79 26.69
N PRO A 117 7.29 5.10 27.52
CA PRO A 117 6.41 4.08 28.09
C PRO A 117 5.53 3.39 27.03
N ILE A 118 5.48 3.93 25.82
CA ILE A 118 4.76 3.39 24.68
C ILE A 118 5.80 3.03 23.63
N ALA A 119 5.85 1.74 23.29
CA ALA A 119 6.78 1.20 22.31
C ALA A 119 6.26 1.43 20.89
N LEU A 120 7.15 1.84 19.98
CA LEU A 120 6.90 1.85 18.55
C LEU A 120 7.52 0.59 17.93
N TYR A 121 6.75 -0.08 17.08
CA TYR A 121 7.23 -1.19 16.27
C TYR A 121 7.03 -0.86 14.81
N VAL A 122 8.04 -1.15 13.99
CA VAL A 122 7.96 -1.07 12.54
C VAL A 122 8.28 -2.47 12.01
N ASP A 123 7.32 -3.09 11.32
CA ASP A 123 7.41 -4.46 10.82
C ASP A 123 7.83 -5.48 11.91
N GLY A 124 7.34 -5.28 13.14
CA GLY A 124 7.65 -6.12 14.30
C GLY A 124 9.01 -5.84 14.97
N VAL A 125 9.83 -4.94 14.42
CA VAL A 125 11.10 -4.51 15.02
C VAL A 125 10.86 -3.35 15.96
N TYR A 126 11.33 -3.48 17.20
CA TYR A 126 11.23 -2.42 18.19
C TYR A 126 12.07 -1.21 17.78
N TYR A 127 11.45 -0.04 17.79
CA TYR A 127 12.09 1.23 17.49
C TYR A 127 12.13 2.09 18.76
N ALA A 128 13.29 2.10 19.43
CA ALA A 128 13.54 2.82 20.67
C ALA A 128 13.71 4.34 20.48
N ALA A 129 13.44 4.88 19.29
CA ALA A 129 13.74 6.27 19.03
C ALA A 129 12.71 7.18 19.72
N SER A 130 13.16 7.86 20.76
CA SER A 130 12.53 9.09 21.22
C SER A 130 12.80 10.27 20.28
N ASN A 131 13.53 10.08 19.17
CA ASN A 131 13.85 11.13 18.21
C ASN A 131 12.58 11.74 17.61
N GLY A 132 12.56 13.07 17.56
CA GLY A 132 11.47 13.87 17.06
C GLY A 132 11.21 13.77 15.55
N ASN A 133 12.00 12.98 14.82
CA ASN A 133 11.70 12.56 13.46
C ASN A 133 10.60 11.51 13.53
N LEU A 134 9.36 11.99 13.56
CA LEU A 134 8.20 11.17 13.37
C LEU A 134 8.27 10.50 11.99
N THR A 135 8.11 9.19 11.95
CA THR A 135 8.06 8.41 10.72
C THR A 135 7.03 9.00 9.77
N ASP A 136 7.49 9.38 8.58
CA ASP A 136 6.60 9.79 7.48
C ASP A 136 5.87 8.54 6.94
N PHE A 137 4.59 8.69 6.62
CA PHE A 137 3.71 7.59 6.21
C PHE A 137 3.70 7.32 4.70
N VAL A 138 4.61 7.91 3.93
CA VAL A 138 4.72 7.77 2.46
C VAL A 138 4.65 6.30 1.97
N SER A 139 5.10 5.33 2.75
CA SER A 139 5.07 3.90 2.37
C SER A 139 4.51 2.99 3.45
N VAL A 140 3.47 3.44 4.16
CA VAL A 140 2.80 2.65 5.21
C VAL A 140 1.53 1.98 4.66
N SER A 141 1.43 0.66 4.83
CA SER A 141 0.24 -0.12 4.46
C SER A 141 -0.85 -0.05 5.53
N GLN A 142 -0.47 -0.13 6.80
CA GLN A 142 -1.36 -0.15 7.95
C GLN A 142 -0.63 0.33 9.21
N ILE A 143 -1.37 1.01 10.10
CA ILE A 143 -0.91 1.35 11.45
C ILE A 143 -1.86 0.72 12.46
N GLU A 144 -1.29 0.08 13.47
CA GLU A 144 -2.01 -0.54 14.57
C GLU A 144 -1.66 0.18 15.88
N VAL A 145 -2.67 0.50 16.69
CA VAL A 145 -2.50 1.11 18.01
C VAL A 145 -3.24 0.28 19.04
N THR A 146 -2.50 -0.23 20.04
CA THR A 146 -2.97 -1.18 21.04
C THR A 146 -2.98 -0.58 22.44
#